data_AF-A0AAV0Y672-F1
#
_entry.id   AF-A0AAV0Y672-F1
#
_cell.length_a   1.000
_cell.length_b   1.000
_cell.length_c   1.000
_cell.angle_alpha   90.00
_cell.angle_beta   90.00
_cell.angle_gamma   90.00
#
_symmetry.space_group_name_H-M   'P 1'
#
loop_
_entity.id
_entity.type
_entity.pdbx_description
1 polymer ?
#
loop_
_entity_poly.entity_id
_entity_poly.type
_entity_poly.pdbx_seq_one_letter_code
_entity_poly.pdbx_strand_id
1 'polypeptide(L)'
;MNVRLAAQTLSQSVCDSLKFMSTVDSSFEDSSATSEFCAMINNAFDITNSRSKFSKKPFNKAISEETFEKYEEFMKEFKIYIKGLSFLDGTMVVNSQRKTGFLGLLFSL
;
A
#
# COMPACT_ATOMS: atom_id res chain seq x y z
N MET A 1 -6.59 11.89 13.72
CA MET A 1 -6.10 10.76 12.90
C MET A 1 -4.72 10.34 13.42
N ASN A 2 -4.54 9.10 13.86
CA ASN A 2 -3.24 8.63 14.36
C ASN A 2 -2.50 7.87 13.27
N VAL A 3 -1.56 8.55 12.59
CA VAL A 3 -0.82 7.99 11.45
C VAL A 3 0.05 6.81 11.87
N ARG A 4 0.55 6.79 13.11
CA ARG A 4 1.38 5.68 13.62
C ARG A 4 0.60 4.36 13.61
N LEU A 5 -0.65 4.38 14.08
CA LEU A 5 -1.50 3.18 14.07
C LEU A 5 -1.79 2.73 12.63
N ALA A 6 -2.14 3.66 11.75
CA ALA A 6 -2.40 3.34 10.34
C ALA A 6 -1.19 2.68 9.66
N ALA A 7 0.01 3.24 9.85
CA ALA A 7 1.24 2.70 9.27
C ALA A 7 1.60 1.31 9.82
N GLN A 8 1.33 1.05 11.12
CA GLN A 8 1.53 -0.27 11.72
C GLN A 8 0.53 -1.30 11.18
N THR A 9 -0.75 -0.93 11.08
CA THR A 9 -1.82 -1.80 10.58
C THR A 9 -1.64 -2.15 9.10
N LEU A 10 -1.18 -1.22 8.28
CA LEU A 10 -1.02 -1.40 6.83
C LEU A 10 0.44 -1.67 6.44
N SER A 11 1.16 -2.42 7.27
CA SER A 11 2.59 -2.69 7.09
C SER A 11 2.87 -3.96 6.27
N GLN A 12 4.08 -4.05 5.73
CA GLN A 12 4.56 -5.27 5.06
C GLN A 12 4.47 -6.51 5.97
N SER A 13 4.77 -6.38 7.26
CA SER A 13 4.65 -7.51 8.21
C SER A 13 3.22 -8.02 8.35
N VAL A 14 2.21 -7.15 8.24
CA VAL A 14 0.80 -7.59 8.27
C VAL A 14 0.46 -8.32 6.96
N CYS A 15 0.93 -7.83 5.81
CA CYS A 15 0.82 -8.55 4.53
C CYS A 15 1.40 -9.97 4.64
N ASP A 16 2.63 -10.09 5.15
CA ASP A 16 3.34 -11.36 5.25
C ASP A 16 2.64 -12.33 6.23
N SER A 17 2.17 -11.82 7.37
CA SER A 17 1.38 -12.61 8.33
C SER A 17 0.07 -13.10 7.73
N LEU A 18 -0.67 -12.29 6.98
CA LEU A 18 -1.91 -12.72 6.32
C LEU A 18 -1.65 -13.80 5.28
N LYS A 19 -0.60 -13.65 4.46
CA LYS A 19 -0.16 -14.67 3.49
C LYS A 19 0.25 -15.97 4.16
N PHE A 20 0.94 -15.90 5.30
CA PHE A 20 1.30 -17.09 6.05
C PHE A 20 0.06 -17.75 6.64
N MET A 21 -0.81 -16.97 7.29
CA MET A 21 -2.02 -17.48 7.94
C MET A 21 -2.98 -18.15 6.96
N SER A 22 -3.12 -17.65 5.74
CA SER A 22 -3.94 -18.31 4.71
C SER A 22 -3.47 -19.71 4.33
N THR A 23 -2.23 -20.08 4.65
CA THR A 23 -1.69 -21.43 4.40
C THR A 23 -1.83 -22.38 5.60
N VAL A 24 -2.09 -21.85 6.80
CA VAL A 24 -2.10 -22.63 8.05
C VAL A 24 -3.46 -22.67 8.74
N ASP A 25 -4.35 -21.71 8.46
CA ASP A 25 -5.67 -21.60 9.08
C ASP A 25 -6.72 -21.23 8.03
N SER A 26 -7.73 -22.08 7.86
CA SER A 26 -8.84 -21.87 6.92
C SER A 26 -9.63 -20.60 7.19
N SER A 27 -9.58 -20.07 8.41
CA SER A 27 -10.22 -18.79 8.77
C SER A 27 -9.63 -17.60 8.01
N PHE A 28 -8.46 -17.77 7.36
CA PHE A 28 -7.75 -16.75 6.61
C PHE A 28 -7.68 -17.04 5.09
N GLU A 29 -8.45 -18.00 4.58
CA GLU A 29 -8.44 -18.39 3.16
C GLU A 29 -8.67 -17.18 2.22
N ASP A 30 -9.63 -16.31 2.56
CA ASP A 30 -9.97 -15.11 1.79
C ASP A 30 -9.11 -13.88 2.10
N SER A 31 -8.02 -14.02 2.88
CA SER A 31 -7.20 -12.88 3.30
C SER A 31 -6.26 -12.33 2.22
N SER A 32 -6.15 -13.01 1.07
CA SER A 32 -5.22 -12.66 -0.01
C SER A 32 -5.37 -11.21 -0.49
N ALA A 33 -6.60 -10.77 -0.80
CA ALA A 33 -6.87 -9.40 -1.25
C ALA A 33 -6.52 -8.34 -0.19
N THR A 34 -6.72 -8.67 1.09
CA THR A 34 -6.35 -7.78 2.21
C THR A 34 -4.83 -7.70 2.36
N SER A 35 -4.13 -8.82 2.19
CA SER A 35 -2.67 -8.84 2.20
C SER A 35 -2.08 -7.96 1.08
N GLU A 36 -2.62 -8.09 -0.14
CA GLU A 36 -2.23 -7.26 -1.28
C GLU A 36 -2.49 -5.77 -1.00
N PHE A 37 -3.65 -5.44 -0.44
CA PHE A 37 -3.98 -4.07 -0.04
C PHE A 37 -2.96 -3.51 0.96
N CYS A 38 -2.57 -4.28 1.98
CA CYS A 38 -1.53 -3.88 2.93
C CYS A 38 -0.19 -3.61 2.22
N ALA A 39 0.22 -4.47 1.29
CA ALA A 39 1.47 -4.29 0.54
C ALA A 39 1.44 -3.02 -0.33
N MET A 40 0.34 -2.79 -1.06
CA MET A 40 0.14 -1.61 -1.90
C MET A 40 0.25 -0.31 -1.09
N ILE A 41 -0.46 -0.23 0.02
CA ILE A 41 -0.42 0.95 0.89
C ILE A 41 0.96 1.11 1.56
N ASN A 42 1.57 0.03 2.04
CA ASN A 42 2.91 0.08 2.64
C ASN A 42 3.93 0.66 1.67
N ASN A 43 3.98 0.15 0.44
CA ASN A 43 4.98 0.53 -0.55
C ASN A 43 4.79 1.98 -1.00
N ALA A 44 3.54 2.42 -1.23
CA ALA A 44 3.22 3.81 -1.49
C ALA A 44 3.68 4.74 -0.35
N PHE A 45 3.39 4.36 0.89
CA PHE A 45 3.81 5.12 2.07
C PHE A 45 5.34 5.15 2.23
N ASP A 46 6.02 4.04 1.99
CA ASP A 46 7.49 3.94 2.05
C ASP A 46 8.17 4.82 0.98
N ILE A 47 7.64 4.89 -0.25
CA ILE A 47 8.17 5.75 -1.32
C ILE A 47 8.06 7.22 -0.91
N THR A 48 6.85 7.64 -0.50
CA THR A 48 6.57 9.04 -0.09
C THR A 48 7.31 9.47 1.17
N ASN A 49 7.82 8.51 1.95
CA ASN A 49 8.60 8.77 3.16
C ASN A 49 10.02 8.21 3.09
N SER A 50 10.57 8.03 1.88
CA SER A 50 11.94 7.59 1.68
C SER A 50 12.93 8.68 2.09
N ARG A 51 13.87 8.36 3.00
CA ARG A 51 14.84 9.34 3.54
C ARG A 51 16.29 8.89 3.45
N SER A 52 16.54 7.60 3.26
CA SER A 52 17.88 7.03 3.34
C SER A 52 18.32 6.41 2.02
N LYS A 53 19.51 6.80 1.55
CA LYS A 53 20.19 6.16 0.41
C LYS A 53 20.59 4.71 0.72
N PHE A 54 20.80 4.38 2.00
CA PHE A 54 21.26 3.06 2.45
C PHE A 54 20.13 2.16 2.94
N SER A 55 18.87 2.52 2.67
CA SER A 55 17.73 1.68 3.04
C SER A 55 17.83 0.32 2.35
N LYS A 56 17.70 -0.76 3.12
CA LYS A 56 17.64 -2.13 2.57
C LYS A 56 16.25 -2.50 2.09
N LYS A 57 15.23 -1.72 2.45
CA LYS A 57 13.84 -1.97 2.05
C LYS A 57 13.63 -1.58 0.58
N PRO A 58 12.90 -2.39 -0.22
CA PRO A 58 12.77 -2.20 -1.67
C PRO A 58 12.16 -0.89 -2.13
N PHE A 59 11.32 -0.26 -1.31
CA PHE A 59 10.53 0.94 -1.64
C PHE A 59 10.81 2.15 -0.72
N ASN A 60 11.82 2.04 0.15
CA ASN A 60 12.17 3.09 1.12
C ASN A 60 13.55 3.71 0.82
N LYS A 61 14.24 3.25 -0.23
CA LYS A 61 15.45 3.91 -0.73
C LYS A 61 15.09 5.29 -1.27
N ALA A 62 15.98 6.26 -1.06
CA ALA A 62 15.84 7.58 -1.65
C ALA A 62 15.69 7.50 -3.17
N ILE A 63 14.91 8.43 -3.74
CA ILE A 63 14.75 8.56 -5.19
C ILE A 63 16.09 8.92 -5.80
N SER A 64 16.54 8.11 -6.76
CA SER A 64 17.78 8.24 -7.52
C SER A 64 17.56 7.66 -8.92
N GLU A 65 18.54 7.84 -9.82
CA GLU A 65 18.51 7.23 -11.16
C GLU A 65 18.29 5.70 -11.09
N GLU A 66 18.86 5.03 -10.09
CA GLU A 66 18.71 3.59 -9.88
C GLU A 66 17.29 3.15 -9.44
N THR A 67 16.55 4.03 -8.75
CA THR A 67 15.24 3.68 -8.16
C THR A 67 14.06 4.27 -8.92
N PHE A 68 14.32 5.28 -9.77
CA PHE A 68 13.30 6.07 -10.44
C PHE A 68 12.34 5.21 -11.27
N GLU A 69 12.86 4.39 -12.18
CA GLU A 69 12.04 3.57 -13.09
C GLU A 69 11.13 2.63 -12.31
N LYS A 70 11.69 1.88 -11.35
CA LYS A 70 10.93 1.00 -10.47
C LYS A 70 9.82 1.71 -9.71
N TYR A 71 10.11 2.90 -9.16
CA TYR A 71 9.11 3.65 -8.42
C TYR A 71 8.05 4.21 -9.37
N GLU A 72 8.42 4.66 -10.57
CA GLU A 72 7.48 5.13 -11.58
C GLU A 72 6.50 4.05 -12.02
N GLU A 73 6.99 2.83 -12.27
CA GLU A 73 6.16 1.66 -12.58
C GLU A 73 5.17 1.37 -11.45
N PHE A 74 5.67 1.30 -10.21
CA PHE A 74 4.81 1.10 -9.05
C PHE A 74 3.78 2.23 -8.89
N MET A 75 4.16 3.48 -9.12
CA MET A 75 3.24 4.62 -9.02
C MET A 75 2.11 4.53 -10.05
N LYS A 76 2.41 4.07 -11.28
CA LYS A 76 1.39 3.82 -12.31
C LYS A 76 0.44 2.69 -11.88
N GLU A 77 0.98 1.58 -11.40
CA GLU A 77 0.21 0.44 -10.90
C GLU A 77 -0.70 0.84 -9.72
N PHE A 78 -0.13 1.52 -8.71
CA PHE A 78 -0.84 1.98 -7.53
C PHE A 78 -1.99 2.93 -7.89
N LYS A 79 -1.78 3.84 -8.84
CA LYS A 79 -2.83 4.76 -9.32
C LYS A 79 -3.99 4.01 -9.95
N ILE A 80 -3.72 2.97 -10.74
CA ILE A 80 -4.77 2.12 -11.33
C ILE A 80 -5.49 1.35 -10.21
N TYR A 81 -4.74 0.71 -9.32
CA TYR A 81 -5.26 -0.08 -8.22
C TYR A 81 -6.23 0.71 -7.33
N ILE A 82 -5.78 1.84 -6.75
CA ILE A 82 -6.61 2.65 -5.84
C ILE A 82 -7.84 3.23 -6.54
N LYS A 83 -7.72 3.64 -7.81
CA LYS A 83 -8.86 4.13 -8.58
C LYS A 83 -9.86 3.03 -8.92
N GLY A 84 -9.46 1.75 -8.90
CA GLY A 84 -10.32 0.60 -9.11
C GLY A 84 -11.03 0.09 -7.86
N LEU A 85 -10.60 0.49 -6.66
CA LEU A 85 -11.22 0.04 -5.41
C LEU A 85 -12.63 0.64 -5.22
N SER A 86 -13.58 -0.21 -4.83
CA SER A 86 -14.95 0.16 -4.54
C SER A 86 -15.45 -0.50 -3.25
N PHE A 87 -16.47 0.10 -2.64
CA PHE A 87 -17.25 -0.52 -1.57
C PHE A 87 -18.25 -1.52 -2.16
N LEU A 88 -18.87 -2.33 -1.29
CA LEU A 88 -19.87 -3.33 -1.69
C LEU A 88 -21.08 -2.74 -2.42
N ASP A 89 -21.37 -1.45 -2.22
CA ASP A 89 -22.44 -0.71 -2.91
C ASP A 89 -22.01 -0.15 -4.28
N GLY A 90 -20.78 -0.44 -4.73
CA GLY A 90 -20.20 0.07 -5.97
C GLY A 90 -19.61 1.47 -5.86
N THR A 91 -19.69 2.13 -4.71
CA THR A 91 -19.09 3.45 -4.51
C THR A 91 -17.57 3.34 -4.59
N MET A 92 -16.94 4.03 -5.54
CA MET A 92 -15.48 4.07 -5.63
C MET A 92 -14.87 4.71 -4.37
N VAL A 93 -13.79 4.13 -3.86
CA VAL A 93 -13.13 4.60 -2.63
C VAL A 93 -12.72 6.08 -2.74
N VAL A 94 -12.24 6.49 -3.92
CA VAL A 94 -11.84 7.87 -4.24
C VAL A 94 -13.01 8.86 -4.26
N ASN A 95 -14.25 8.40 -4.38
CA ASN A 95 -15.46 9.22 -4.38
C ASN A 95 -16.20 9.19 -3.03
N SER A 96 -15.82 8.27 -2.13
CA SER A 96 -16.48 8.07 -0.85
C SER A 96 -16.21 9.18 0.18
N GLN A 97 -16.93 9.12 1.31
CA GLN A 97 -16.65 9.98 2.47
C GLN A 97 -15.31 9.67 3.16
N ARG A 98 -14.69 8.50 2.89
CA ARG A 98 -13.40 8.07 3.46
C ARG A 98 -12.22 8.27 2.50
N LYS A 99 -12.42 9.01 1.41
CA LYS A 99 -11.45 9.19 0.31
C LYS A 99 -10.14 9.89 0.68
N THR A 100 -10.11 10.69 1.75
CA THR A 100 -9.02 11.64 2.03
C THR A 100 -7.64 10.98 2.09
N GLY A 101 -7.51 9.83 2.77
CA GLY A 101 -6.22 9.13 2.86
C GLY A 101 -5.73 8.61 1.50
N PHE A 102 -6.66 8.09 0.70
CA PHE A 102 -6.38 7.56 -0.63
C PHE A 102 -5.99 8.66 -1.62
N LEU A 103 -6.74 9.78 -1.64
CA LEU A 103 -6.42 10.94 -2.46
C LEU A 103 -5.07 11.55 -2.07
N GLY A 104 -4.76 11.60 -0.77
CA GLY A 104 -3.45 12.07 -0.29
C GLY A 104 -2.29 11.27 -0.88
N LEU A 105 -2.37 9.94 -0.86
CA LEU A 105 -1.36 9.08 -1.48
C LEU A 105 -1.32 9.25 -3.00
N LEU A 106 -2.48 9.33 -3.66
CA LEU A 106 -2.57 9.50 -5.12
C LEU A 106 -1.99 10.83 -5.63
N PHE A 107 -2.07 11.90 -4.85
CA PHE A 107 -1.50 13.20 -5.21
C PHE A 107 -0.02 13.34 -4.84
N SER A 108 0.47 12.50 -3.92
CA SER A 108 1.88 12.51 -3.50
C SER A 108 2.77 11.64 -4.39
N LEU A 109 2.17 10.73 -5.15
CA LEU A 109 2.79 9.84 -6.14
C LEU A 109 2.44 10.30 -7.56
#